data_AF-A0A8H8RIP3-F1
#
_entry.id   AF-A0A8H8RIP3-F1
#
_cell.length_a   1.000
_cell.length_b   1.000
_cell.length_c   1.000
_cell.angle_alpha   90.00
_cell.angle_beta   90.00
_cell.angle_gamma   90.00
#
_symmetry.space_group_name_H-M   'P 1'
#
loop_
_entity.id
_entity.type
_entity.pdbx_description
1 polymer ?
#
loop_
_entity_poly.entity_id
_entity_poly.type
_entity_poly.pdbx_seq_one_letter_code
_entity_poly.pdbx_strand_id
1 'polypeptide(L)'
;LYLFIIIPHILYTALLTSTMASEPRNIVIIGGGIIGCTSAYFLTRHPAFNPSLHSITILEATSIASGASGKAGGLLALWAYPDCIVPLSYRLHAELAKEHDGAKRWGYRAVHCGSIDAKGKKLEDSENGGEIAEGGEEWKKLPKTHIKRGKTIGDEIPAELDWFDSSSIYSYREMGNPNTTAQVHPFLFTTSMAELAQAAGAKSSSAL
;
A
#
# COMPACT_ATOMS: atom_id res chain seq x y z
N LEU A 1 47.13 42.88 21.74
CA LEU A 1 47.63 41.61 21.17
C LEU A 1 46.66 40.44 21.44
N TYR A 2 45.35 40.61 21.19
CA TYR A 2 44.36 39.52 21.36
C TYR A 2 43.14 39.61 20.40
N LEU A 3 43.20 40.47 19.37
CA LEU A 3 42.13 40.62 18.39
C LEU A 3 42.55 40.27 16.94
N PHE A 4 43.82 39.91 16.72
CA PHE A 4 44.36 39.60 15.38
C PHE A 4 44.58 38.10 15.11
N ILE A 5 44.24 37.21 16.06
CA ILE A 5 44.50 35.76 15.94
C ILE A 5 43.22 34.93 15.69
N ILE A 6 42.02 35.51 15.84
CA ILE A 6 40.75 34.75 15.70
C ILE A 6 40.23 34.71 14.26
N ILE A 7 40.61 35.66 13.41
CA ILE A 7 40.11 35.77 12.03
C ILE A 7 40.67 34.69 11.08
N PRO A 8 41.93 34.21 11.18
CA PRO A 8 42.43 33.17 10.27
C PRO A 8 41.82 31.79 10.52
N HIS A 9 41.38 31.50 11.76
CA HIS A 9 40.87 30.16 12.09
C HIS A 9 39.42 29.96 11.62
N ILE A 10 38.60 31.01 11.68
CA ILE A 10 37.21 30.97 11.19
C ILE A 10 37.16 30.88 9.66
N LEU A 11 38.08 31.54 8.94
CA LEU A 11 38.19 31.40 7.49
C LEU A 11 38.74 30.03 7.05
N TYR A 12 39.64 29.42 7.82
CA TYR A 12 40.19 28.10 7.48
C TYR A 12 39.18 26.97 7.71
N THR A 13 38.30 27.07 8.72
CA THR A 13 37.20 26.11 8.93
C THR A 13 36.10 26.27 7.87
N ALA A 14 35.86 27.48 7.36
CA ALA A 14 34.89 27.72 6.27
C ALA A 14 35.39 27.25 4.89
N LEU A 15 36.71 27.19 4.66
CA LEU A 15 37.31 26.63 3.43
C LEU A 15 37.51 25.11 3.47
N LEU A 16 37.43 24.48 4.65
CA LEU A 16 37.55 23.02 4.82
C LEU A 16 36.21 22.27 4.90
N THR A 17 35.07 22.97 4.82
CA THR A 17 33.94 22.43 4.06
C THR A 17 34.31 22.49 2.58
N SER A 18 35.31 21.68 2.21
CA SER A 18 35.43 21.17 0.86
C SER A 18 34.03 20.69 0.52
N THR A 19 33.38 21.43 -0.37
CA THR A 19 32.35 20.89 -1.22
C THR A 19 32.99 19.67 -1.85
N MET A 20 32.89 18.50 -1.20
CA MET A 20 33.04 17.25 -1.90
C MET A 20 31.99 17.35 -2.99
N ALA A 21 32.44 17.73 -4.19
CA ALA A 21 31.60 17.73 -5.37
C ALA A 21 30.92 16.37 -5.34
N SER A 22 29.59 16.36 -5.21
CA SER A 22 28.91 15.09 -4.98
C SER A 22 29.11 14.26 -6.25
N GLU A 23 29.92 13.21 -6.12
CA GLU A 23 30.26 12.33 -7.25
C GLU A 23 28.98 11.84 -7.94
N PRO A 24 28.99 11.71 -9.28
CA PRO A 24 27.85 11.15 -9.99
C PRO A 24 27.43 9.79 -9.40
N ARG A 25 26.13 9.59 -9.17
CA ARG A 25 25.59 8.33 -8.61
C ARG A 25 24.49 7.75 -9.47
N ASN A 26 24.57 6.46 -9.73
CA ASN A 26 23.52 5.70 -10.40
C ASN A 26 22.88 4.77 -9.37
N ILE A 27 21.62 5.03 -9.04
CA ILE A 27 20.83 4.23 -8.08
C ILE A 27 19.91 3.32 -8.88
N VAL A 28 20.09 2.02 -8.75
CA VAL A 28 19.25 1.01 -9.40
C VAL A 28 18.39 0.32 -8.35
N ILE A 29 17.07 0.37 -8.54
CA ILE A 29 16.08 -0.27 -7.67
C ILE A 29 15.58 -1.51 -8.40
N ILE A 30 15.80 -2.69 -7.83
CA ILE A 30 15.37 -3.96 -8.41
C ILE A 30 13.98 -4.31 -7.87
N GLY A 31 12.99 -4.33 -8.76
CA GLY A 31 11.60 -4.67 -8.48
C GLY A 31 10.65 -3.49 -8.61
N GLY A 32 9.65 -3.65 -9.49
CA GLY A 32 8.56 -2.71 -9.76
C GLY A 32 7.36 -2.84 -8.84
N GLY A 33 7.55 -3.41 -7.64
CA GLY A 33 6.52 -3.50 -6.60
C GLY A 33 6.42 -2.22 -5.78
N ILE A 34 5.50 -2.20 -4.79
CA ILE A 34 5.24 -0.98 -4.02
C ILE A 34 6.48 -0.46 -3.29
N ILE A 35 7.31 -1.35 -2.74
CA ILE A 35 8.56 -0.96 -2.05
C ILE A 35 9.54 -0.27 -3.00
N GLY A 36 9.71 -0.80 -4.21
CA GLY A 36 10.59 -0.19 -5.21
C GLY A 36 10.06 1.16 -5.70
N CYS A 37 8.76 1.23 -5.98
CA CYS A 37 8.11 2.45 -6.46
C CYS A 37 8.11 3.57 -5.41
N THR A 38 7.81 3.26 -4.13
CA THR A 38 7.86 4.25 -3.06
C THR A 38 9.29 4.67 -2.73
N SER A 39 10.26 3.75 -2.80
CA SER A 39 11.69 4.09 -2.66
C SER A 39 12.11 5.11 -3.72
N ALA A 40 11.75 4.88 -4.99
CA ALA A 40 12.03 5.83 -6.07
C ALA A 40 11.33 7.18 -5.86
N TYR A 41 10.06 7.15 -5.43
CA TYR A 41 9.29 8.37 -5.13
C TYR A 41 9.96 9.23 -4.05
N PHE A 42 10.40 8.64 -2.94
CA PHE A 42 11.04 9.38 -1.86
C PHE A 42 12.48 9.78 -2.20
N LEU A 43 13.23 8.95 -2.93
CA LEU A 43 14.59 9.28 -3.36
C LEU A 43 14.61 10.48 -4.31
N THR A 44 13.68 10.56 -5.27
CA THR A 44 13.57 11.71 -6.18
C THR A 44 13.21 13.03 -5.49
N ARG A 45 12.72 12.98 -4.24
CA ARG A 45 12.34 14.14 -3.43
C ARG A 45 13.29 14.39 -2.25
N HIS A 46 14.36 13.60 -2.13
CA HIS A 46 15.29 13.73 -1.04
C HIS A 46 16.14 15.01 -1.21
N PRO A 47 16.44 15.80 -0.14
CA PRO A 47 17.23 17.02 -0.25
C PRO A 47 18.63 16.84 -0.87
N ALA A 48 19.20 15.64 -0.74
CA ALA A 48 20.49 15.29 -1.35
C ALA A 48 20.37 14.75 -2.78
N PHE A 49 19.16 14.61 -3.34
CA PHE A 49 18.99 14.21 -4.73
C PHE A 49 19.24 15.40 -5.65
N ASN A 50 20.26 15.28 -6.49
CA ASN A 50 20.58 16.28 -7.51
C ASN A 50 20.40 15.61 -8.89
N PRO A 51 19.38 15.96 -9.68
CA PRO A 51 19.12 15.32 -10.97
C PRO A 51 20.24 15.55 -12.02
N SER A 52 21.15 16.50 -11.79
CA SER A 52 22.33 16.71 -12.66
C SER A 52 23.48 15.72 -12.36
N LEU A 53 23.48 15.10 -11.19
CA LEU A 53 24.56 14.21 -10.71
C LEU A 53 24.06 12.80 -10.40
N HIS A 54 22.80 12.66 -10.01
CA HIS A 54 22.20 11.41 -9.57
C HIS A 54 21.15 10.94 -10.57
N SER A 55 21.15 9.64 -10.87
CA SER A 55 20.10 8.98 -11.64
C SER A 55 19.44 7.88 -10.82
N ILE A 56 18.14 7.68 -11.00
CA ILE A 56 17.37 6.61 -10.37
C ILE A 56 16.70 5.79 -11.47
N THR A 57 16.92 4.47 -11.48
CA THR A 57 16.29 3.54 -12.41
C THR A 57 15.58 2.43 -11.65
N ILE A 58 14.27 2.27 -11.89
CA ILE A 58 13.49 1.10 -11.46
C ILE A 58 13.64 0.04 -12.54
N LEU A 59 14.22 -1.11 -12.18
CA LEU A 59 14.35 -2.27 -13.07
C LEU A 59 13.35 -3.33 -12.64
N GLU A 60 12.44 -3.70 -13.54
CA GLU A 60 11.44 -4.74 -13.33
C GLU A 60 11.52 -5.75 -14.47
N ALA A 61 11.39 -7.04 -14.18
CA ALA A 61 11.47 -8.09 -15.19
C ALA A 61 10.23 -8.13 -16.10
N THR A 62 9.08 -7.72 -15.56
CA THR A 62 7.79 -7.81 -16.25
C THR A 62 7.20 -6.42 -16.44
N SER A 63 6.23 -6.03 -15.62
CA SER A 63 5.65 -4.70 -15.60
C SER A 63 5.53 -4.21 -14.16
N ILE A 64 5.50 -2.89 -13.98
CA ILE A 64 5.21 -2.29 -12.67
C ILE A 64 3.92 -2.89 -12.11
N ALA A 65 3.93 -3.23 -10.83
CA ALA A 65 2.81 -3.81 -10.09
C ALA A 65 2.27 -5.17 -10.61
N SER A 66 3.00 -5.93 -11.43
CA SER A 66 2.54 -7.25 -11.95
C SER A 66 2.43 -8.36 -10.88
N GLY A 67 3.22 -8.22 -9.80
CA GLY A 67 3.36 -9.21 -8.73
C GLY A 67 2.44 -8.98 -7.54
N ALA A 68 2.96 -9.28 -6.33
CA ALA A 68 2.19 -9.24 -5.08
C ALA A 68 1.54 -7.87 -4.82
N SER A 69 2.25 -6.77 -5.09
CA SER A 69 1.76 -5.42 -4.77
C SER A 69 0.54 -4.99 -5.60
N GLY A 70 0.43 -5.41 -6.87
CA GLY A 70 -0.76 -5.09 -7.67
C GLY A 70 -1.96 -5.99 -7.40
N LYS A 71 -1.72 -7.19 -6.84
CA LYS A 71 -2.74 -8.22 -6.59
C LYS A 71 -3.17 -8.32 -5.12
N ALA A 72 -2.69 -7.43 -4.26
CA ALA A 72 -3.05 -7.41 -2.84
C ALA A 72 -4.53 -7.03 -2.61
N GLY A 73 -5.04 -7.20 -1.38
CA GLY A 73 -6.43 -6.84 -1.01
C GLY A 73 -6.65 -5.34 -0.72
N GLY A 74 -5.57 -4.58 -0.46
CA GLY A 74 -5.63 -3.12 -0.33
C GLY A 74 -6.20 -2.57 0.97
N LEU A 75 -6.50 -3.41 1.95
CA LEU A 75 -6.93 -2.97 3.28
C LEU A 75 -5.73 -2.42 4.08
N LEU A 76 -5.94 -1.27 4.71
CA LEU A 76 -5.05 -0.64 5.67
C LEU A 76 -5.74 -0.64 7.03
N ALA A 77 -5.02 -1.04 8.08
CA ALA A 77 -5.58 -1.15 9.42
C ALA A 77 -4.55 -0.79 10.49
N LEU A 78 -4.98 -0.02 11.50
CA LEU A 78 -4.15 0.29 12.67
C LEU A 78 -3.90 -0.92 13.57
N TRP A 79 -4.74 -1.96 13.47
CA TRP A 79 -4.57 -3.24 14.17
C TRP A 79 -3.70 -4.25 13.41
N ALA A 80 -3.08 -3.85 12.29
CA ALA A 80 -2.11 -4.69 11.58
C ALA A 80 -0.80 -4.83 12.38
N TYR A 81 0.14 -5.63 11.86
CA TYR A 81 1.44 -5.90 12.46
C TYR A 81 2.57 -5.63 11.45
N PRO A 82 3.79 -5.19 11.86
CA PRO A 82 4.23 -4.90 13.23
C PRO A 82 3.87 -3.49 13.74
N ASP A 83 3.59 -3.39 15.03
CA ASP A 83 3.13 -2.15 15.69
C ASP A 83 4.12 -0.99 15.57
N CYS A 84 5.41 -1.28 15.41
CA CYS A 84 6.44 -0.26 15.28
C CYS A 84 6.36 0.54 13.96
N ILE A 85 5.76 -0.03 12.90
CA ILE A 85 5.66 0.64 11.60
C ILE A 85 4.21 0.99 11.21
N VAL A 86 3.23 0.28 11.76
CA VAL A 86 1.82 0.42 11.36
C VAL A 86 1.28 1.84 11.54
N PRO A 87 1.44 2.53 12.68
CA PRO A 87 0.94 3.89 12.83
C PRO A 87 1.59 4.88 11.86
N LEU A 88 2.88 4.70 11.58
CA LEU A 88 3.64 5.55 10.65
C LEU A 88 3.16 5.31 9.21
N SER A 89 3.04 4.05 8.81
CA SER A 89 2.58 3.65 7.48
C SER A 89 1.14 4.11 7.23
N TYR A 90 0.22 3.90 8.19
CA TYR A 90 -1.18 4.28 8.05
C TYR A 90 -1.33 5.80 7.85
N ARG A 91 -0.66 6.60 8.69
CA ARG A 91 -0.63 8.07 8.55
C ARG A 91 -0.07 8.49 7.19
N LEU A 92 1.03 7.88 6.75
CA LEU A 92 1.67 8.23 5.49
C LEU A 92 0.78 7.96 4.27
N HIS A 93 -0.03 6.90 4.27
CA HIS A 93 -0.99 6.66 3.18
C HIS A 93 -2.03 7.77 3.08
N ALA A 94 -2.51 8.30 4.22
CA ALA A 94 -3.42 9.43 4.25
C ALA A 94 -2.76 10.73 3.75
N GLU A 95 -1.51 10.98 4.16
CA GLU A 95 -0.73 12.15 3.73
C GLU A 95 -0.49 12.12 2.21
N LEU A 96 -0.03 10.99 1.66
CA LEU A 96 0.17 10.83 0.22
C LEU A 96 -1.13 10.97 -0.57
N ALA A 97 -2.24 10.45 -0.03
CA ALA A 97 -3.53 10.59 -0.68
C ALA A 97 -4.00 12.05 -0.71
N LYS A 98 -3.76 12.81 0.35
CA LYS A 98 -4.02 14.25 0.37
C LYS A 98 -3.12 15.02 -0.60
N GLU A 99 -1.85 14.65 -0.69
CA GLU A 99 -0.86 15.34 -1.53
C GLU A 99 -1.12 15.14 -3.03
N HIS A 100 -1.53 13.93 -3.45
CA HIS A 100 -1.60 13.54 -4.87
C HIS A 100 -3.01 13.19 -5.36
N ASP A 101 -4.05 13.68 -4.69
CA ASP A 101 -5.45 13.36 -5.01
C ASP A 101 -5.71 11.84 -5.05
N GLY A 102 -5.19 11.13 -4.04
CA GLY A 102 -5.21 9.66 -3.97
C GLY A 102 -6.61 9.06 -3.89
N ALA A 103 -7.61 9.84 -3.46
CA ALA A 103 -9.02 9.43 -3.53
C ALA A 103 -9.44 9.14 -4.98
N LYS A 104 -9.07 10.02 -5.91
CA LYS A 104 -9.30 9.82 -7.34
C LYS A 104 -8.27 8.89 -7.97
N ARG A 105 -7.00 9.04 -7.60
CA ARG A 105 -5.88 8.42 -8.31
C ARG A 105 -5.71 6.93 -8.00
N TRP A 106 -5.93 6.52 -6.75
CA TRP A 106 -5.83 5.12 -6.33
C TRP A 106 -6.93 4.69 -5.36
N GLY A 107 -8.04 5.43 -5.31
CA GLY A 107 -9.22 5.05 -4.54
C GLY A 107 -9.01 5.06 -3.02
N TYR A 108 -8.08 5.87 -2.50
CA TYR A 108 -7.89 6.00 -1.06
C TYR A 108 -9.19 6.46 -0.39
N ARG A 109 -9.65 5.69 0.59
CA ARG A 109 -10.85 6.01 1.39
C ARG A 109 -10.76 5.39 2.77
N ALA A 110 -11.23 6.12 3.77
CA ALA A 110 -11.51 5.55 5.08
C ALA A 110 -12.74 4.63 4.98
N VAL A 111 -12.71 3.48 5.65
CA VAL A 111 -13.77 2.46 5.53
C VAL A 111 -14.13 1.86 6.89
N HIS A 112 -15.36 1.37 7.02
CA HIS A 112 -15.69 0.38 8.04
C HIS A 112 -15.12 -0.98 7.63
N CYS A 113 -14.75 -1.79 8.63
CA CYS A 113 -14.26 -3.15 8.44
C CYS A 113 -14.94 -4.05 9.47
N GLY A 114 -15.49 -5.18 9.02
CA GLY A 114 -16.12 -6.16 9.90
C GLY A 114 -15.83 -7.59 9.45
N SER A 115 -15.92 -8.52 10.40
CA SER A 115 -15.83 -9.96 10.15
C SER A 115 -17.20 -10.58 10.40
N ILE A 116 -17.68 -11.36 9.43
CA ILE A 116 -18.97 -12.06 9.49
C ILE A 116 -18.70 -13.55 9.41
N ASP A 117 -19.31 -14.31 10.32
CA ASP A 117 -19.46 -15.74 10.14
C ASP A 117 -20.92 -16.09 9.83
N ALA A 118 -21.12 -16.77 8.71
CA ALA A 118 -22.45 -17.13 8.21
C ALA A 118 -22.50 -18.58 7.70
N LYS A 119 -23.71 -19.15 7.69
CA LYS A 119 -23.97 -20.46 7.09
C LYS A 119 -24.47 -20.28 5.66
N GLY A 120 -23.70 -20.77 4.68
CA GLY A 120 -24.13 -20.78 3.29
C GLY A 120 -25.41 -21.59 3.08
N LYS A 121 -26.35 -21.04 2.32
CA LYS A 121 -27.55 -21.72 1.83
C LYS A 121 -27.37 -22.05 0.34
N LYS A 122 -27.83 -23.23 -0.09
CA LYS A 122 -28.01 -23.46 -1.53
C LYS A 122 -29.20 -22.62 -1.97
N LEU A 123 -29.04 -21.86 -3.04
CA LEU A 123 -30.21 -21.31 -3.72
C LEU A 123 -30.97 -22.52 -4.28
N GLU A 124 -32.26 -22.61 -3.99
CA GLU A 124 -33.12 -23.57 -4.68
C GLU A 124 -33.11 -23.17 -6.16
N ASP A 125 -32.76 -24.11 -7.03
CA ASP A 125 -32.83 -23.88 -8.47
C ASP A 125 -34.28 -23.51 -8.78
N SER A 126 -34.53 -22.26 -9.18
CA SER A 126 -35.82 -21.93 -9.79
C SER A 126 -35.95 -22.83 -11.01
N GLU A 127 -36.98 -23.68 -11.05
CA GLU A 127 -37.29 -24.63 -12.13
C GLU A 127 -37.61 -23.95 -13.49
N ASN A 128 -37.13 -22.73 -13.73
CA ASN A 128 -37.28 -21.99 -14.97
C ASN A 128 -35.92 -21.41 -15.40
N GLY A 129 -35.06 -22.24 -15.99
CA GLY A 129 -33.82 -21.79 -16.60
C GLY A 129 -33.17 -22.90 -17.44
N GLY A 130 -33.18 -22.71 -18.76
CA GLY A 130 -32.75 -23.71 -19.75
C GLY A 130 -31.28 -24.13 -19.67
N GLU A 131 -30.99 -25.18 -20.44
CA GLU A 131 -29.71 -25.86 -20.54
C GLU A 131 -28.53 -24.90 -20.72
N ILE A 132 -27.58 -24.92 -19.78
CA ILE A 132 -26.24 -24.37 -19.95
C ILE A 132 -25.24 -25.50 -19.70
N ALA A 133 -24.32 -25.67 -20.65
CA ALA A 133 -23.39 -26.78 -20.78
C ALA A 133 -22.44 -26.92 -19.56
N GLU A 134 -22.25 -28.18 -19.16
CA GLU A 134 -21.34 -28.61 -18.10
C GLU A 134 -19.86 -28.39 -18.49
N GLY A 135 -19.15 -27.64 -17.68
CA GLY A 135 -17.69 -27.48 -17.79
C GLY A 135 -17.13 -26.59 -16.70
N GLY A 136 -16.99 -27.11 -15.48
CA GLY A 136 -16.40 -26.37 -14.36
C GLY A 136 -15.72 -27.30 -13.35
N GLU A 137 -14.41 -27.15 -13.20
CA GLU A 137 -13.56 -27.98 -12.35
C GLU A 137 -13.93 -27.94 -10.85
N GLU A 138 -13.68 -29.08 -10.20
CA GLU A 138 -14.00 -29.36 -8.79
C GLU A 138 -13.16 -28.49 -7.83
N TRP A 139 -13.81 -27.57 -7.12
CA TRP A 139 -13.20 -26.73 -6.10
C TRP A 139 -12.66 -27.58 -4.92
N LYS A 140 -11.33 -27.74 -4.83
CA LYS A 140 -10.67 -28.44 -3.71
C LYS A 140 -10.78 -27.65 -2.41
N LYS A 141 -11.50 -28.22 -1.43
CA LYS A 141 -11.68 -27.66 -0.08
C LYS A 141 -10.36 -27.62 0.69
N LEU A 142 -10.05 -26.46 1.29
CA LEU A 142 -8.98 -26.31 2.28
C LEU A 142 -9.36 -26.99 3.61
N PRO A 143 -8.39 -27.53 4.37
CA PRO A 143 -8.66 -28.23 5.62
C PRO A 143 -9.25 -27.29 6.67
N LYS A 144 -10.32 -27.74 7.32
CA LYS A 144 -11.05 -26.97 8.34
C LYS A 144 -10.29 -27.00 9.68
N THR A 145 -9.89 -25.84 10.16
CA THR A 145 -9.41 -25.65 11.53
C THR A 145 -10.59 -25.74 12.50
N HIS A 146 -10.49 -26.62 13.50
CA HIS A 146 -11.52 -26.81 14.52
C HIS A 146 -11.49 -25.66 15.55
N ILE A 147 -12.31 -24.63 15.35
CA ILE A 147 -12.57 -23.60 16.37
C ILE A 147 -13.88 -23.93 17.09
N LYS A 148 -13.85 -24.01 18.43
CA LYS A 148 -15.02 -24.30 19.27
C LYS A 148 -16.03 -23.14 19.20
N ARG A 149 -17.29 -23.48 18.90
CA ARG A 149 -18.45 -22.58 18.77
C ARG A 149 -18.84 -21.95 20.11
N GLY A 150 -18.71 -20.63 20.23
CA GLY A 150 -19.45 -19.80 21.17
C GLY A 150 -20.55 -19.05 20.42
N LYS A 151 -21.77 -19.02 20.97
CA LYS A 151 -22.90 -18.26 20.42
C LYS A 151 -22.84 -16.86 21.04
N THR A 152 -22.17 -15.94 20.36
CA THR A 152 -22.14 -14.52 20.74
C THR A 152 -22.37 -13.73 19.48
N ILE A 153 -23.57 -13.16 19.33
CA ILE A 153 -23.76 -12.02 18.42
C ILE A 153 -23.07 -10.87 19.16
N GLY A 154 -21.78 -10.66 18.84
CA GLY A 154 -20.89 -9.79 19.61
C GLY A 154 -21.20 -8.31 19.46
N ASP A 155 -21.81 -7.93 18.34
CA ASP A 155 -22.28 -6.58 18.02
C ASP A 155 -23.54 -6.70 17.13
N GLU A 156 -24.42 -5.69 17.13
CA GLU A 156 -25.54 -5.62 16.17
C GLU A 156 -25.00 -5.46 14.75
N ILE A 157 -25.55 -6.24 13.80
CA ILE A 157 -25.15 -6.17 12.39
C ILE A 157 -25.53 -4.78 11.85
N PRO A 158 -24.61 -4.05 11.19
CA PRO A 158 -24.91 -2.75 10.61
C PRO A 158 -26.12 -2.80 9.67
N ALA A 159 -27.03 -1.84 9.78
CA ALA A 159 -28.24 -1.76 8.96
C ALA A 159 -27.93 -1.68 7.44
N GLU A 160 -26.73 -1.21 7.08
CA GLU A 160 -26.22 -1.11 5.71
C GLU A 160 -25.88 -2.48 5.08
N LEU A 161 -25.83 -3.56 5.87
CA LEU A 161 -25.61 -4.93 5.40
C LEU A 161 -26.92 -5.66 5.11
N ASP A 162 -27.92 -4.93 4.60
CA ASP A 162 -29.25 -5.44 4.26
C ASP A 162 -29.25 -6.46 3.10
N TRP A 163 -28.19 -6.46 2.30
CA TRP A 163 -27.95 -7.42 1.23
C TRP A 163 -27.50 -8.80 1.74
N PHE A 164 -27.14 -8.94 3.02
CA PHE A 164 -26.90 -10.24 3.64
C PHE A 164 -28.19 -10.78 4.29
N ASP A 165 -28.45 -12.07 4.07
CA ASP A 165 -29.48 -12.78 4.81
C ASP A 165 -29.09 -12.89 6.29
N SER A 166 -29.67 -12.01 7.11
CA SER A 166 -29.44 -11.92 8.55
C SER A 166 -29.74 -13.22 9.29
N SER A 167 -30.66 -14.05 8.79
CA SER A 167 -30.98 -15.36 9.37
C SER A 167 -29.84 -16.38 9.22
N SER A 168 -28.93 -16.15 8.26
CA SER A 168 -27.77 -16.99 8.00
C SER A 168 -26.53 -16.59 8.80
N ILE A 169 -26.52 -15.38 9.39
CA ILE A 169 -25.41 -14.85 10.18
C ILE A 169 -25.52 -15.36 11.61
N TYR A 170 -24.42 -15.89 12.13
CA TYR A 170 -24.34 -16.32 13.53
C TYR A 170 -23.34 -15.52 14.37
N SER A 171 -22.44 -14.77 13.72
CA SER A 171 -21.48 -13.90 14.39
C SER A 171 -21.14 -12.71 13.48
N TYR A 172 -21.08 -11.53 14.10
CA TYR A 172 -20.53 -10.32 13.52
C TYR A 172 -19.58 -9.69 14.55
N ARG A 173 -18.49 -9.11 14.04
CA ARG A 173 -17.52 -8.34 14.84
C ARG A 173 -17.07 -7.13 14.03
N GLU A 174 -17.22 -5.93 14.58
CA GLU A 174 -16.54 -4.76 14.01
C GLU A 174 -15.02 -4.90 14.21
N MET A 175 -14.28 -4.83 13.11
CA MET A 175 -12.81 -4.90 13.09
C MET A 175 -12.19 -3.50 12.99
N GLY A 176 -12.91 -2.53 12.45
CA GLY A 176 -12.43 -1.16 12.32
C GLY A 176 -13.49 -0.21 11.77
N ASN A 177 -13.20 1.08 11.90
CA ASN A 177 -14.06 2.16 11.47
C ASN A 177 -13.22 3.19 10.67
N PRO A 178 -13.84 4.23 10.10
CA PRO A 178 -13.12 5.23 9.29
C PRO A 178 -11.95 5.95 10.00
N ASN A 179 -11.81 5.84 11.32
CA ASN A 179 -10.66 6.37 12.05
C ASN A 179 -9.50 5.37 12.17
N THR A 180 -9.73 4.07 11.95
CA THR A 180 -8.75 3.00 12.20
C THR A 180 -8.50 2.09 10.99
N THR A 181 -9.36 2.14 9.97
CA THR A 181 -9.24 1.36 8.74
C THR A 181 -9.46 2.21 7.50
N ALA A 182 -8.71 1.90 6.45
CA ALA A 182 -8.79 2.55 5.14
C ALA A 182 -8.53 1.53 4.03
N GLN A 183 -8.79 1.90 2.79
CA GLN A 183 -8.56 1.05 1.64
C GLN A 183 -7.93 1.84 0.48
N VAL A 184 -7.08 1.18 -0.29
CA VAL A 184 -6.54 1.66 -1.57
C VAL A 184 -6.71 0.57 -2.64
N HIS A 185 -6.71 0.96 -3.91
CA HIS A 185 -6.56 0.02 -5.01
C HIS A 185 -5.07 -0.30 -5.23
N PRO A 186 -4.58 -1.53 -4.96
CA PRO A 186 -3.14 -1.76 -4.84
C PRO A 186 -2.35 -1.60 -6.14
N PHE A 187 -2.91 -2.05 -7.27
CA PHE A 187 -2.34 -1.81 -8.59
C PHE A 187 -2.18 -0.32 -8.88
N LEU A 188 -3.28 0.45 -8.80
CA LEU A 188 -3.27 1.90 -9.04
C LEU A 188 -2.37 2.67 -8.09
N PHE A 189 -2.30 2.27 -6.80
CA PHE A 189 -1.38 2.90 -5.86
C PHE A 189 0.06 2.67 -6.26
N THR A 190 0.43 1.43 -6.58
CA THR A 190 1.80 1.07 -6.97
C THR A 190 2.21 1.77 -8.27
N THR A 191 1.37 1.75 -9.30
CA THR A 191 1.66 2.43 -10.57
C THR A 191 1.72 3.95 -10.41
N SER A 192 0.84 4.54 -9.60
CA SER A 192 0.86 5.98 -9.31
C SER A 192 2.17 6.40 -8.64
N MET A 193 2.70 5.62 -7.70
CA MET A 193 3.98 5.93 -7.06
C MET A 193 5.14 5.87 -8.07
N ALA A 194 5.11 4.93 -9.02
CA ALA A 194 6.08 4.87 -10.11
C ALA A 194 5.99 6.09 -11.03
N GLU A 195 4.78 6.47 -11.46
CA GLU A 195 4.53 7.65 -12.30
C GLU A 195 4.98 8.95 -11.60
N LEU A 196 4.69 9.10 -10.31
CA LEU A 196 5.10 10.26 -9.51
C LEU A 196 6.63 10.33 -9.31
N ALA A 197 7.31 9.18 -9.30
CA ALA A 197 8.77 9.13 -9.32
C ALA A 197 9.32 9.49 -10.71
N GLN A 198 8.71 8.97 -11.78
CA GLN A 198 9.11 9.27 -13.16
C GLN A 198 8.94 10.76 -13.49
N ALA A 199 7.83 11.36 -13.08
CA ALA A 199 7.59 12.80 -13.23
C ALA A 199 8.65 13.66 -12.51
N ALA A 200 9.31 13.11 -11.48
CA ALA A 200 10.41 13.74 -10.75
C ALA A 200 11.81 13.33 -11.25
N GLY A 201 11.90 12.64 -12.40
CA GLY A 201 13.16 12.32 -13.08
C GLY A 201 13.67 10.89 -12.90
N ALA A 202 12.94 10.01 -12.22
CA ALA A 202 13.27 8.57 -12.23
C ALA A 202 12.97 7.95 -13.60
N LYS A 203 13.68 6.87 -13.93
CA LYS A 203 13.44 6.05 -15.12
C LYS A 203 12.89 4.70 -14.71
N SER A 204 12.14 4.06 -15.59
CA SER A 204 11.76 2.65 -15.46
C SER A 204 12.21 1.89 -16.69
N SER A 205 12.78 0.71 -16.51
CA SER A 205 13.12 -0.21 -17.59
C SER A 205 12.52 -1.58 -17.33
N SER A 206 12.00 -2.19 -18.39
CA SER A 206 11.82 -3.64 -18.44
C SER A 206 13.18 -4.30 -18.64
N ALA A 207 13.42 -5.44 -17.99
CA ALA A 207 14.58 -6.29 -18.25
C ALA A 207 14.33 -7.33 -19.37
N LEU A 208 13.11 -7.37 -19.92
CA LEU A 208 12.67 -8.23 -21.02
C LEU A 208 12.10 -7.40 -22.18
#